data_AF-A0A5C1A8F9-F1
#
_entry.id   AF-A0A5C1A8F9-F1
#
_cell.length_a   1.000
_cell.length_b   1.000
_cell.length_c   1.000
_cell.angle_alpha   90.00
_cell.angle_beta   90.00
_cell.angle_gamma   90.00
#
_symmetry.space_group_name_H-M   'P 1'
#
loop_
_entity.id
_entity.type
_entity.pdbx_description
1 polymer ?
#
loop_
_entity_poly.entity_id
_entity_poly.type
_entity_poly.pdbx_seq_one_letter_code
_entity_poly.pdbx_strand_id
1 'polypeptide(L)'
;MTEAEWLACGAPMKLLEHVGGTALDRKRRLLGCGLGRHVWPVLRDARSRTAIEVAERFADGAATDDEREAAEADAQAVMKKARKYNRNRNRYECFGTAVGAWAAGTEVRHWGVGDDAAADPAGGPARDTPVWEDAAEAMYSDGAGWHGELGWFCDVIRCVFGNQYRHATFNPRSSRKKAVAFAQAIYDERAFDRLPALADILQEMGYEDPAVLAHCRSAGPHVRGCWVVDLVLGKS
;
A
#
# COMPACT_ATOMS: atom_id res chain seq x y z
N MET A 1 3.30 -20.67 -0.90
CA MET A 1 2.14 -20.46 -1.79
C MET A 1 2.58 -20.78 -3.21
N THR A 2 1.66 -21.16 -4.10
CA THR A 2 1.86 -21.33 -5.55
C THR A 2 1.25 -20.16 -6.33
N GLU A 3 1.53 -20.05 -7.63
CA GLU A 3 0.91 -19.01 -8.48
C GLU A 3 -0.63 -19.09 -8.46
N ALA A 4 -1.19 -20.29 -8.58
CA ALA A 4 -2.65 -20.48 -8.55
C ALA A 4 -3.24 -20.11 -7.17
N GLU A 5 -2.56 -20.50 -6.09
CA GLU A 5 -2.99 -20.12 -4.73
C GLU A 5 -2.90 -18.61 -4.52
N TRP A 6 -1.87 -17.93 -5.04
CA TRP A 6 -1.73 -16.46 -4.98
C TRP A 6 -2.89 -15.74 -5.67
N LEU A 7 -3.23 -16.19 -6.89
CA LEU A 7 -4.32 -15.60 -7.67
C LEU A 7 -5.69 -15.86 -7.03
N ALA A 8 -5.90 -17.03 -6.43
CA ALA A 8 -7.17 -17.40 -5.81
C ALA A 8 -7.31 -16.96 -4.34
N CYS A 9 -6.25 -16.47 -3.70
CA CYS A 9 -6.28 -16.19 -2.26
C CYS A 9 -7.26 -15.06 -1.91
N GLY A 10 -8.30 -15.37 -1.13
CA GLY A 10 -9.21 -14.38 -0.53
C GLY A 10 -8.79 -13.89 0.86
N ALA A 11 -7.60 -14.26 1.32
CA ALA A 11 -7.10 -13.92 2.64
C ALA A 11 -5.90 -12.95 2.50
N PRO A 12 -6.08 -11.64 2.77
CA PRO A 12 -5.03 -10.64 2.58
C PRO A 12 -3.79 -10.95 3.42
N MET A 13 -3.97 -11.58 4.58
CA MET A 13 -2.84 -11.90 5.46
C MET A 13 -1.89 -12.93 4.89
N LYS A 14 -2.44 -13.98 4.25
CA LYS A 14 -1.61 -14.98 3.56
C LYS A 14 -0.84 -14.36 2.38
N LEU A 15 -1.42 -13.35 1.72
CA LEU A 15 -0.74 -12.61 0.65
C LEU A 15 0.41 -11.75 1.23
N LEU A 16 0.18 -11.08 2.36
CA LEU A 16 1.15 -10.20 3.01
C LEU A 16 2.35 -10.96 3.59
N GLU A 17 2.11 -12.08 4.27
CA GLU A 17 3.16 -12.99 4.74
C GLU A 17 4.05 -13.46 3.58
N HIS A 18 3.43 -13.73 2.44
CA HIS A 18 4.13 -14.24 1.27
C HIS A 18 5.02 -13.19 0.57
N VAL A 19 4.69 -11.90 0.67
CA VAL A 19 5.54 -10.80 0.16
C VAL A 19 6.59 -10.31 1.18
N GLY A 20 6.89 -11.15 2.19
CA GLY A 20 7.87 -10.96 3.26
C GLY A 20 9.32 -10.74 2.80
N GLY A 21 9.87 -9.51 2.85
CA GLY A 21 11.30 -9.24 2.58
C GLY A 21 11.68 -7.76 2.64
N THR A 22 12.95 -7.44 2.95
CA THR A 22 13.48 -6.07 3.16
C THR A 22 13.58 -5.23 1.87
N ALA A 23 13.60 -5.86 0.70
CA ALA A 23 13.73 -5.18 -0.59
C ALA A 23 12.46 -4.42 -1.04
N LEU A 24 11.39 -4.42 -0.24
CA LEU A 24 10.06 -3.93 -0.61
C LEU A 24 9.52 -2.80 0.30
N ASP A 25 10.38 -2.15 1.09
CA ASP A 25 9.95 -1.12 2.07
C ASP A 25 9.15 0.02 1.42
N ARG A 26 9.57 0.47 0.22
CA ARG A 26 8.81 1.45 -0.57
C ARG A 26 7.40 0.96 -0.90
N LYS A 27 7.27 -0.24 -1.46
CA LYS A 27 5.99 -0.80 -1.87
C LYS A 27 5.07 -1.07 -0.70
N ARG A 28 5.60 -1.57 0.41
CA ARG A 28 4.81 -1.78 1.63
C ARG A 28 4.27 -0.45 2.17
N ARG A 29 5.08 0.61 2.17
CA ARG A 29 4.64 1.94 2.55
C ARG A 29 3.50 2.42 1.66
N LEU A 30 3.66 2.26 0.35
CA LEU A 30 2.65 2.64 -0.64
C LEU A 30 1.36 1.80 -0.55
N LEU A 31 1.45 0.52 -0.20
CA LEU A 31 0.29 -0.29 0.15
C LEU A 31 -0.48 0.34 1.32
N GLY A 32 0.18 0.66 2.43
CA GLY A 32 -0.47 1.32 3.57
C GLY A 32 -1.10 2.65 3.18
N CYS A 33 -0.40 3.46 2.39
CA CYS A 33 -0.96 4.70 1.88
C CYS A 33 -2.21 4.48 1.03
N GLY A 34 -2.22 3.47 0.15
CA GLY A 34 -3.38 3.07 -0.63
C GLY A 34 -4.59 2.68 0.23
N LEU A 35 -4.36 1.90 1.29
CA LEU A 35 -5.40 1.56 2.27
C LEU A 35 -5.92 2.80 3.02
N GLY A 36 -5.02 3.70 3.45
CA GLY A 36 -5.38 4.96 4.08
C GLY A 36 -6.20 5.89 3.16
N ARG A 37 -5.88 5.91 1.87
CA ARG A 37 -6.63 6.65 0.84
C ARG A 37 -8.03 6.07 0.62
N HIS A 38 -8.21 4.76 0.72
CA HIS A 38 -9.53 4.13 0.62
C HIS A 38 -10.48 4.59 1.72
N VAL A 39 -9.97 4.74 2.95
CA VAL A 39 -10.76 5.23 4.10
C VAL A 39 -10.66 6.75 4.29
N TRP A 40 -10.14 7.50 3.32
CA TRP A 40 -9.94 8.95 3.43
C TRP A 40 -11.17 9.77 3.88
N PRO A 41 -12.41 9.48 3.43
CA PRO A 41 -13.60 10.23 3.84
C PRO A 41 -13.88 10.16 5.35
N VAL A 42 -13.43 9.10 6.02
CA VAL A 42 -13.67 8.91 7.47
C VAL A 42 -12.50 9.39 8.34
N LEU A 43 -11.36 9.74 7.75
CA LEU A 43 -10.23 10.34 8.46
C LEU A 43 -10.52 11.80 8.79
N ARG A 44 -11.02 12.08 10.00
CA ARG A 44 -11.46 13.43 10.39
C ARG A 44 -10.33 14.32 10.90
N ASP A 45 -9.36 13.75 11.60
CA ASP A 45 -8.19 14.50 12.05
C ASP A 45 -7.21 14.70 10.89
N ALA A 46 -6.84 15.96 10.63
CA ALA A 46 -5.95 16.32 9.54
C ALA A 46 -4.59 15.64 9.65
N ARG A 47 -4.11 15.37 10.87
CA ARG A 47 -2.82 14.70 11.11
C ARG A 47 -2.77 13.29 10.54
N SER A 48 -3.88 12.55 10.56
CA SER A 48 -3.95 11.20 9.95
C SER A 48 -3.77 11.27 8.43
N ARG A 49 -4.34 12.30 7.79
CA ARG A 49 -4.21 12.55 6.34
C ARG A 49 -2.79 13.00 5.99
N THR A 50 -2.22 13.91 6.78
CA THR A 50 -0.84 14.37 6.64
C THR A 50 0.15 13.22 6.76
N ALA A 51 -0.05 12.27 7.68
CA ALA A 51 0.82 11.10 7.78
C ALA A 51 0.83 10.25 6.52
N ILE A 52 -0.33 10.02 5.88
CA ILE A 52 -0.42 9.30 4.60
C ILE A 52 0.33 10.07 3.50
N GLU A 53 0.13 11.39 3.41
CA GLU A 53 0.80 12.23 2.40
C GLU A 53 2.33 12.27 2.57
N VAL A 54 2.80 12.40 3.81
CA VAL A 54 4.23 12.36 4.14
C VAL A 54 4.81 10.98 3.82
N ALA A 55 4.11 9.89 4.18
CA ALA A 55 4.53 8.54 3.88
C ALA A 55 4.66 8.29 2.37
N GLU A 56 3.75 8.82 1.55
CA GLU A 56 3.83 8.73 0.08
C GLU A 56 5.04 9.47 -0.48
N ARG A 57 5.32 10.69 0.01
CA ARG A 57 6.51 11.45 -0.37
C ARG A 57 7.79 10.75 0.06
N PHE A 58 7.83 10.25 1.29
CA PHE A 58 8.98 9.55 1.86
C PHE A 58 9.27 8.25 1.08
N ALA A 59 8.23 7.53 0.65
CA ALA A 59 8.38 6.33 -0.20
C ALA A 59 9.11 6.63 -1.52
N ASP A 60 8.98 7.84 -2.06
CA ASP A 60 9.65 8.28 -3.29
C ASP A 60 10.89 9.17 -3.03
N GLY A 61 11.35 9.31 -1.78
CA GLY A 61 12.51 10.12 -1.41
C GLY A 61 12.28 11.64 -1.43
N ALA A 62 11.03 12.09 -1.45
CA ALA A 62 10.61 13.49 -1.46
C ALA A 62 10.22 14.04 -0.07
N ALA A 63 10.47 13.28 0.99
CA ALA A 63 10.38 13.72 2.38
C ALA A 63 11.62 13.24 3.14
N THR A 64 12.04 14.01 4.13
CA THR A 64 13.10 13.66 5.07
C THR A 64 12.61 12.68 6.13
N ASP A 65 13.54 12.03 6.83
CA ASP A 65 13.20 11.15 7.94
C ASP A 65 12.58 11.93 9.11
N ASP A 66 13.05 13.14 9.39
CA ASP A 66 12.47 14.02 10.41
C ASP A 66 11.00 14.37 10.11
N GLU A 67 10.67 14.73 8.86
CA GLU A 67 9.28 14.97 8.44
C GLU A 67 8.42 13.72 8.65
N ARG A 68 8.97 12.55 8.31
CA ARG A 68 8.32 11.26 8.49
C ARG A 68 8.05 10.98 9.97
N GLU A 69 9.05 11.11 10.83
CA GLU A 69 8.94 10.87 12.28
C GLU A 69 7.89 11.77 12.93
N ALA A 70 7.90 13.06 12.60
CA ALA A 70 6.93 14.01 13.10
C ALA A 70 5.50 13.60 12.72
N ALA A 71 5.29 13.21 11.46
CA ALA A 71 3.97 12.81 10.96
C ALA A 71 3.50 11.48 11.57
N GLU A 72 4.41 10.52 11.77
CA GLU A 72 4.13 9.28 12.50
C GLU A 72 3.69 9.58 13.94
N ALA A 73 4.46 10.38 14.69
CA ALA A 73 4.17 10.71 16.08
C ALA A 73 2.79 11.38 16.22
N ASP A 74 2.45 12.29 15.31
CA ASP A 74 1.16 12.95 15.26
C ASP A 74 0.00 11.97 15.01
N ALA A 75 0.13 11.08 14.02
CA ALA A 75 -0.88 10.05 13.74
C ALA A 75 -1.02 9.05 14.90
N GLN A 76 0.08 8.68 15.56
CA GLN A 76 0.03 7.84 16.76
C GLN A 76 -0.72 8.53 17.91
N ALA A 77 -0.55 9.84 18.09
CA ALA A 77 -1.28 10.60 19.10
C ALA A 77 -2.80 10.62 18.80
N VAL A 78 -3.19 10.76 17.53
CA VAL A 78 -4.59 10.63 17.09
C VAL A 78 -5.12 9.23 17.42
N MET A 79 -4.37 8.18 17.08
CA MET A 79 -4.77 6.79 17.33
C MET A 79 -4.96 6.52 18.82
N LYS A 80 -4.03 6.95 19.68
CA LYS A 80 -4.14 6.81 21.15
C LYS A 80 -5.38 7.54 21.68
N LYS A 81 -5.67 8.74 21.18
CA LYS A 81 -6.88 9.50 21.54
C LYS A 81 -8.15 8.80 21.07
N ALA A 82 -8.18 8.30 19.83
CA ALA A 82 -9.29 7.54 19.29
C ALA A 82 -9.55 6.28 20.15
N ARG A 83 -8.52 5.48 20.47
CA ARG A 83 -8.66 4.31 21.34
C ARG A 83 -9.23 4.65 22.73
N LYS A 84 -8.78 5.76 23.33
CA LYS A 84 -9.19 6.15 24.70
C LYS A 84 -10.62 6.70 24.80
N TYR A 85 -11.06 7.48 23.80
CA TYR A 85 -12.31 8.24 23.89
C TYR A 85 -13.43 7.70 23.00
N ASN A 86 -13.14 6.76 22.10
CA ASN A 86 -14.13 6.25 21.16
C ASN A 86 -15.00 5.15 21.80
N ARG A 87 -15.89 5.58 22.70
CA ARG A 87 -16.97 4.76 23.27
C ARG A 87 -17.99 4.31 22.20
N ASN A 88 -17.90 4.84 20.96
CA ASN A 88 -18.78 4.58 19.81
C ASN A 88 -18.04 4.48 18.44
N ARG A 89 -17.47 3.30 18.16
CA ARG A 89 -17.60 2.56 16.88
C ARG A 89 -17.12 3.13 15.51
N ASN A 90 -16.35 4.21 15.36
CA ASN A 90 -15.74 4.50 14.02
C ASN A 90 -14.42 3.73 13.77
N ARG A 91 -14.53 2.41 13.60
CA ARG A 91 -13.38 1.49 13.43
C ARG A 91 -12.50 1.83 12.21
N TYR A 92 -13.09 2.38 11.16
CA TYR A 92 -12.37 2.80 9.95
C TYR A 92 -11.43 4.00 10.18
N GLU A 93 -11.81 4.91 11.07
CA GLU A 93 -10.95 6.03 11.46
C GLU A 93 -9.75 5.56 12.29
N CYS A 94 -9.97 4.59 13.20
CA CYS A 94 -8.89 3.92 13.91
C CYS A 94 -7.97 3.18 12.94
N PHE A 95 -8.53 2.42 11.98
CA PHE A 95 -7.77 1.71 10.96
C PHE A 95 -6.93 2.65 10.10
N GLY A 96 -7.53 3.66 9.48
CA GLY A 96 -6.81 4.55 8.59
C GLY A 96 -5.75 5.38 9.33
N THR A 97 -5.99 5.74 10.60
CA THR A 97 -4.97 6.40 11.43
C THR A 97 -3.83 5.45 11.79
N ALA A 98 -4.14 4.20 12.13
CA ALA A 98 -3.15 3.17 12.43
C ALA A 98 -2.27 2.89 11.20
N VAL A 99 -2.89 2.69 10.04
CA VAL A 99 -2.19 2.49 8.76
C VAL A 99 -1.38 3.72 8.37
N GLY A 100 -1.90 4.94 8.57
CA GLY A 100 -1.16 6.18 8.30
C GLY A 100 0.09 6.31 9.17
N ALA A 101 -0.04 6.06 10.49
CA ALA A 101 1.09 6.05 11.41
C ALA A 101 2.14 5.01 11.00
N TRP A 102 1.70 3.81 10.65
CA TRP A 102 2.57 2.72 10.23
C TRP A 102 3.27 2.99 8.88
N ALA A 103 2.55 3.55 7.90
CA ALA A 103 3.15 3.90 6.62
C ALA A 103 4.22 5.00 6.79
N ALA A 104 3.99 5.91 7.73
CA ALA A 104 4.99 6.89 8.15
C ALA A 104 6.08 6.28 9.04
N GLY A 105 6.12 4.98 9.33
CA GLY A 105 7.19 4.36 10.12
C GLY A 105 8.51 4.12 9.36
N THR A 106 9.61 4.01 10.10
CA THR A 106 10.92 3.49 9.62
C THR A 106 10.82 2.00 9.30
N GLU A 107 10.17 1.24 10.20
CA GLU A 107 10.01 -0.19 10.04
C GLU A 107 8.63 -0.54 9.52
N VAL A 108 8.56 -0.68 8.19
CA VAL A 108 7.41 -1.24 7.49
C VAL A 108 7.37 -2.78 7.63
N ARG A 109 8.13 -3.32 8.59
CA ARG A 109 8.52 -4.75 8.70
C ARG A 109 7.41 -5.63 9.28
N HIS A 110 6.65 -5.12 10.25
CA HIS A 110 5.63 -5.90 10.96
C HIS A 110 4.25 -5.95 10.27
N TRP A 111 4.19 -6.52 9.07
CA TRP A 111 2.95 -7.16 8.57
C TRP A 111 2.82 -8.61 9.01
N GLY A 112 3.90 -9.25 9.47
CA GLY A 112 3.87 -10.63 9.97
C GLY A 112 3.46 -10.68 11.43
N VAL A 113 2.70 -11.71 11.79
CA VAL A 113 2.61 -12.25 13.16
C VAL A 113 4.05 -12.39 13.67
N GLY A 114 4.32 -11.90 14.88
CA GLY A 114 5.68 -11.69 15.37
C GLY A 114 6.57 -12.93 15.24
N ASP A 115 7.71 -12.75 14.59
CA ASP A 115 8.87 -13.59 14.81
C ASP A 115 10.04 -12.67 15.21
N ASP A 116 10.53 -12.94 16.41
CA ASP A 116 11.77 -12.51 17.03
C ASP A 116 11.96 -11.03 17.38
N ALA A 117 11.66 -10.78 18.66
CA ALA A 117 12.19 -9.73 19.51
C ALA A 117 13.71 -9.49 19.31
N ALA A 118 14.06 -8.59 18.40
CA ALA A 118 15.23 -7.76 18.57
C ALA A 118 14.76 -6.45 19.21
N ALA A 119 14.97 -6.34 20.52
CA ALA A 119 14.64 -5.15 21.29
C ALA A 119 15.22 -3.88 20.63
N ASP A 120 14.36 -2.87 20.45
CA ASP A 120 14.81 -1.51 20.17
C ASP A 120 15.77 -1.06 21.30
N PRO A 121 17.05 -0.73 20.99
CA PRO A 121 17.99 -0.26 22.00
C PRO A 121 17.59 1.09 22.60
N ALA A 122 16.62 1.82 22.03
CA ALA A 122 16.10 3.09 22.54
C ALA A 122 14.94 2.94 23.55
N GLY A 123 14.53 1.71 23.91
CA GLY A 123 13.59 1.47 25.01
C GLY A 123 12.15 1.94 24.73
N GLY A 124 11.76 2.08 23.46
CA GLY A 124 10.35 2.22 23.10
C GLY A 124 9.59 0.92 23.43
N PRO A 125 8.30 0.98 23.79
CA PRO A 125 7.52 -0.24 24.00
C PRO A 125 7.51 -1.05 22.70
N ALA A 126 8.02 -2.29 22.77
CA ALA A 126 7.88 -3.25 21.69
C ALA A 126 6.40 -3.32 21.29
N ARG A 127 6.10 -2.98 20.04
CA ARG A 127 4.76 -3.19 19.48
C ARG A 127 4.64 -4.67 19.17
N ASP A 128 4.40 -5.48 20.21
CA ASP A 128 4.25 -6.93 20.09
C ASP A 128 3.06 -7.34 19.21
N THR A 129 2.13 -6.41 18.97
CA THR A 129 0.99 -6.61 18.06
C THR A 129 1.25 -5.83 16.77
N PRO A 130 1.27 -6.50 15.59
CA PRO A 130 1.26 -5.83 14.31
C PRO A 130 0.16 -4.78 14.27
N VAL A 131 0.47 -3.58 13.79
CA VAL A 131 -0.50 -2.47 13.72
C VAL A 131 -1.77 -2.89 12.95
N TRP A 132 -1.65 -3.85 12.03
CA TRP A 132 -2.77 -4.42 11.29
C TRP A 132 -3.54 -5.48 12.09
N GLU A 133 -2.96 -6.23 13.04
CA GLU A 133 -3.69 -7.23 13.87
C GLU A 133 -4.70 -6.54 14.77
N ASP A 134 -4.29 -5.47 15.47
CA ASP A 134 -5.21 -4.63 16.24
C ASP A 134 -6.33 -4.03 15.36
N ALA A 135 -5.98 -3.69 14.12
CA ALA A 135 -6.92 -3.13 13.15
C ALA A 135 -7.86 -4.22 12.61
N ALA A 136 -7.32 -5.40 12.31
CA ALA A 136 -8.00 -6.55 11.77
C ALA A 136 -8.90 -7.21 12.82
N GLU A 137 -8.48 -7.32 14.08
CA GLU A 137 -9.29 -7.81 15.19
C GLU A 137 -10.49 -6.89 15.46
N ALA A 138 -10.28 -5.57 15.38
CA ALA A 138 -11.37 -4.60 15.39
C ALA A 138 -12.31 -4.78 14.19
N MET A 139 -11.80 -5.18 13.01
CA MET A 139 -12.55 -5.39 11.76
C MET A 139 -13.28 -6.74 11.66
N TYR A 140 -12.67 -7.85 12.10
CA TYR A 140 -13.16 -9.23 11.97
C TYR A 140 -14.34 -9.52 12.89
N SER A 141 -14.51 -8.73 13.95
CA SER A 141 -15.51 -8.97 14.99
C SER A 141 -16.96 -8.57 14.63
N ASP A 142 -17.27 -8.07 13.40
CA ASP A 142 -18.59 -7.49 13.06
C ASP A 142 -19.35 -8.11 11.85
N GLY A 143 -18.88 -9.21 11.26
CA GLY A 143 -19.68 -9.98 10.29
C GLY A 143 -19.84 -9.42 8.86
N ALA A 144 -20.85 -9.94 8.14
CA ALA A 144 -20.88 -10.19 6.68
C ALA A 144 -20.73 -9.01 5.68
N GLY A 145 -20.73 -7.74 6.12
CA GLY A 145 -20.56 -6.58 5.24
C GLY A 145 -19.14 -6.42 4.68
N TRP A 146 -18.15 -7.04 5.34
CA TRP A 146 -16.72 -6.82 5.08
C TRP A 146 -16.07 -7.81 4.09
N HIS A 147 -16.78 -8.86 3.67
CA HIS A 147 -16.22 -9.81 2.69
C HIS A 147 -15.87 -9.14 1.35
N GLY A 148 -16.58 -8.05 0.99
CA GLY A 148 -16.23 -7.22 -0.18
C GLY A 148 -14.96 -6.37 0.01
N GLU A 149 -14.71 -5.88 1.23
CA GLU A 149 -13.50 -5.08 1.55
C GLU A 149 -12.24 -5.94 1.65
N LEU A 150 -12.36 -7.20 2.07
CA LEU A 150 -11.25 -8.17 2.04
C LEU A 150 -10.82 -8.51 0.61
N GLY A 151 -11.77 -8.67 -0.31
CA GLY A 151 -11.49 -8.87 -1.73
C GLY A 151 -10.73 -7.67 -2.32
N TRP A 152 -11.22 -6.46 -2.05
CA TRP A 152 -10.56 -5.23 -2.44
C TRP A 152 -9.12 -5.14 -1.89
N PHE A 153 -8.90 -5.49 -0.62
CA PHE A 153 -7.55 -5.49 -0.04
C PHE A 153 -6.63 -6.50 -0.73
N CYS A 154 -7.08 -7.73 -0.96
CA CYS A 154 -6.31 -8.71 -1.75
C CYS A 154 -5.91 -8.15 -3.12
N ASP A 155 -6.83 -7.44 -3.79
CA ASP A 155 -6.56 -6.87 -5.11
C ASP A 155 -5.61 -5.66 -5.05
N VAL A 156 -5.65 -4.84 -4.00
CA VAL A 156 -4.64 -3.79 -3.78
C VAL A 156 -3.26 -4.40 -3.54
N ILE A 157 -3.15 -5.48 -2.76
CA ILE A 157 -1.87 -6.18 -2.56
C ILE A 157 -1.34 -6.66 -3.92
N ARG A 158 -2.18 -7.27 -4.75
CA ARG A 158 -1.80 -7.68 -6.11
C ARG A 158 -1.49 -6.49 -7.02
N CYS A 159 -2.16 -5.36 -6.85
CA CYS A 159 -1.87 -4.13 -7.59
C CYS A 159 -0.48 -3.59 -7.23
N VAL A 160 -0.09 -3.59 -5.96
CA VAL A 160 1.21 -3.03 -5.55
C VAL A 160 2.37 -3.99 -5.84
N PHE A 161 2.20 -5.27 -5.51
CA PHE A 161 3.27 -6.24 -5.58
C PHE A 161 3.33 -7.00 -6.92
N GLY A 162 2.23 -7.03 -7.67
CA GLY A 162 2.12 -7.85 -8.87
C GLY A 162 2.10 -9.34 -8.56
N ASN A 163 2.22 -10.14 -9.60
CA ASN A 163 2.34 -11.60 -9.47
C ASN A 163 3.78 -11.97 -9.06
N GLN A 164 3.94 -12.58 -7.88
CA GLN A 164 5.26 -12.95 -7.35
C GLN A 164 5.98 -14.05 -8.14
N TYR A 165 5.27 -14.74 -9.02
CA TYR A 165 5.79 -15.86 -9.83
C TYR A 165 6.05 -15.45 -11.28
N ARG A 166 5.67 -14.22 -11.66
CA ARG A 166 5.87 -13.69 -13.00
C ARG A 166 6.41 -12.27 -12.94
N HIS A 167 7.69 -12.13 -13.26
CA HIS A 167 8.34 -10.83 -13.38
C HIS A 167 8.25 -10.34 -14.83
N ALA A 168 7.33 -9.42 -15.08
CA ALA A 168 7.32 -8.68 -16.33
C ALA A 168 8.59 -7.81 -16.40
N THR A 169 9.15 -7.67 -17.60
CA THR A 169 10.29 -6.77 -17.84
C THR A 169 9.86 -5.66 -18.78
N PHE A 170 10.35 -4.46 -18.51
CA PHE A 170 10.17 -3.31 -19.36
C PHE A 170 11.53 -2.66 -19.53
N ASN A 171 12.10 -2.71 -20.74
CA ASN A 171 13.39 -2.08 -21.02
C ASN A 171 13.16 -0.61 -21.41
N PRO A 172 13.57 0.36 -20.58
CA PRO A 172 13.49 1.77 -20.90
C PRO A 172 14.58 2.15 -21.90
N ARG A 173 14.47 1.69 -23.16
CA ARG A 173 15.24 2.31 -24.24
C ARG A 173 14.77 3.75 -24.42
N SER A 174 15.68 4.65 -24.79
CA SER A 174 15.46 6.09 -25.03
C SER A 174 14.29 6.40 -26.00
N SER A 175 13.83 5.39 -26.76
CA SER A 175 12.67 5.40 -27.63
C SER A 175 11.30 5.37 -26.93
N ARG A 176 11.21 5.17 -25.59
CA ARG A 176 9.93 4.98 -24.88
C ARG A 176 9.45 6.16 -24.03
N LYS A 177 9.95 7.37 -24.30
CA LYS A 177 9.65 8.59 -23.53
C LYS A 177 8.15 8.89 -23.38
N LYS A 178 7.32 8.60 -24.39
CA LYS A 178 5.85 8.81 -24.34
C LYS A 178 5.20 7.99 -23.22
N ALA A 179 5.49 6.69 -23.15
CA ALA A 179 4.95 5.80 -22.12
C ALA A 179 5.41 6.19 -20.72
N VAL A 180 6.70 6.53 -20.56
CA VAL A 180 7.25 6.97 -19.26
C VAL A 180 6.61 8.29 -18.81
N ALA A 181 6.51 9.28 -19.69
CA ALA A 181 5.87 10.56 -19.36
C ALA A 181 4.39 10.38 -19.00
N PHE A 182 3.68 9.51 -19.72
CA PHE A 182 2.28 9.23 -19.43
C PHE A 182 2.09 8.48 -18.10
N ALA A 183 2.93 7.46 -17.83
CA ALA A 183 2.94 6.76 -16.55
C ALA A 183 3.29 7.70 -15.38
N GLN A 184 4.20 8.65 -15.59
CA GLN A 184 4.55 9.65 -14.59
C GLN A 184 3.37 10.57 -14.27
N ALA A 185 2.63 11.04 -15.29
CA ALA A 185 1.42 11.84 -15.09
C ALA A 185 0.35 11.06 -14.31
N ILE A 186 0.11 9.79 -14.66
CA ILE A 186 -0.79 8.90 -13.89
C ILE A 186 -0.35 8.83 -12.41
N TYR A 187 0.94 8.66 -12.17
CA TYR A 187 1.50 8.49 -10.84
C TYR A 187 1.39 9.76 -9.97
N ASP A 188 1.67 10.92 -10.55
CA ASP A 188 1.68 12.20 -9.85
C ASP A 188 0.26 12.70 -9.58
N GLU A 189 -0.63 12.61 -10.58
CA GLU A 189 -2.02 13.06 -10.48
C GLU A 189 -2.94 12.02 -9.83
N ARG A 190 -2.45 10.78 -9.62
CA ARG A 190 -3.25 9.61 -9.19
C ARG A 190 -4.41 9.28 -10.13
N ALA A 191 -4.26 9.60 -11.41
CA ALA A 191 -5.27 9.37 -12.44
C ALA A 191 -5.21 7.92 -12.96
N PHE A 192 -5.40 6.95 -12.07
CA PHE A 192 -5.29 5.52 -12.39
C PHE A 192 -6.40 5.02 -13.31
N ASP A 193 -7.49 5.77 -13.45
CA ASP A 193 -8.53 5.58 -14.47
C ASP A 193 -7.99 5.69 -15.90
N ARG A 194 -6.81 6.31 -16.10
CA ARG A 194 -6.12 6.41 -17.39
C ARG A 194 -5.24 5.20 -17.73
N LEU A 195 -5.15 4.19 -16.87
CA LEU A 195 -4.35 2.98 -17.14
C LEU A 195 -4.74 2.23 -18.43
N PRO A 196 -6.03 2.12 -18.82
CA PRO A 196 -6.39 1.53 -20.11
C PRO A 196 -5.73 2.26 -21.30
N ALA A 197 -5.63 3.60 -21.24
CA ALA A 197 -4.93 4.37 -22.27
C ALA A 197 -3.41 4.13 -22.24
N LEU A 198 -2.82 3.87 -21.06
CA LEU A 198 -1.42 3.43 -20.98
C LEU A 198 -1.22 2.08 -21.68
N ALA A 199 -2.14 1.12 -21.56
CA ALA A 199 -2.06 -0.14 -22.31
C ALA A 199 -2.06 0.08 -23.82
N ASP A 200 -2.89 0.99 -24.33
CA ASP A 200 -2.94 1.29 -25.75
C ASP A 200 -1.62 1.91 -26.23
N ILE A 201 -1.05 2.85 -25.46
CA ILE A 201 0.29 3.42 -25.74
C ILE A 201 1.36 2.33 -25.74
N LEU A 202 1.32 1.39 -24.80
CA LEU A 202 2.26 0.28 -24.73
C LEU A 202 2.16 -0.62 -25.98
N GLN A 203 0.93 -0.93 -26.42
CA GLN A 203 0.71 -1.74 -27.63
C GLN A 203 1.10 -1.03 -28.92
N GLU A 204 0.82 0.27 -29.07
CA GLU A 204 1.30 1.09 -30.21
C GLU A 204 2.82 1.01 -30.37
N MET A 205 3.54 0.78 -29.27
CA MET A 205 4.99 0.68 -29.21
C MET A 205 5.50 -0.76 -29.35
N GLY A 206 4.62 -1.73 -29.65
CA GLY A 206 4.96 -3.15 -29.80
C GLY A 206 5.22 -3.88 -28.49
N TYR A 207 4.74 -3.37 -27.35
CA TYR A 207 4.80 -4.08 -26.08
C TYR A 207 3.59 -4.99 -25.92
N GLU A 208 3.84 -6.29 -25.75
CA GLU A 208 2.81 -7.34 -25.85
C GLU A 208 2.68 -8.24 -24.61
N ASP A 209 3.29 -7.88 -23.47
CA ASP A 209 3.16 -8.69 -22.25
C ASP A 209 1.68 -8.73 -21.80
N PRO A 210 1.03 -9.91 -21.86
CA PRO A 210 -0.41 -10.01 -21.62
C PRO A 210 -0.77 -9.69 -20.16
N ALA A 211 0.12 -9.95 -19.19
CA ALA A 211 -0.16 -9.67 -17.78
C ALA A 211 -0.16 -8.16 -17.52
N VAL A 212 0.77 -7.42 -18.13
CA VAL A 212 0.83 -5.96 -18.03
C VAL A 212 -0.40 -5.32 -18.66
N LEU A 213 -0.75 -5.74 -19.88
CA LEU A 213 -1.89 -5.19 -20.61
C LEU A 213 -3.22 -5.52 -19.93
N ALA A 214 -3.38 -6.74 -19.41
CA ALA A 214 -4.55 -7.14 -18.66
C ALA A 214 -4.70 -6.33 -17.35
N HIS A 215 -3.59 -6.10 -16.63
CA HIS A 215 -3.63 -5.29 -15.42
C HIS A 215 -3.99 -3.82 -15.69
N CYS A 216 -3.43 -3.21 -16.73
CA CYS A 216 -3.80 -1.85 -17.15
C CYS A 216 -5.29 -1.70 -17.46
N ARG A 217 -5.90 -2.74 -18.03
CA ARG A 217 -7.31 -2.77 -18.44
C ARG A 217 -8.24 -3.25 -17.34
N SER A 218 -7.71 -3.70 -16.21
CA SER A 218 -8.56 -4.09 -15.08
C SER A 218 -9.22 -2.84 -14.50
N ALA A 219 -10.44 -3.02 -13.97
CA ALA A 219 -11.16 -1.94 -13.28
C ALA A 219 -10.47 -1.48 -11.97
N GLY A 220 -9.35 -2.10 -11.60
CA GLY A 220 -8.64 -1.86 -10.36
C GLY A 220 -9.04 -2.83 -9.25
N PRO A 221 -8.75 -2.46 -7.98
CA PRO A 221 -8.20 -1.18 -7.56
C PRO A 221 -6.78 -0.92 -8.05
N HIS A 222 -6.49 0.37 -8.26
CA HIS A 222 -5.16 0.87 -8.59
C HIS A 222 -4.77 1.98 -7.62
N VAL A 223 -3.57 1.88 -7.07
CA VAL A 223 -3.04 2.83 -6.08
C VAL A 223 -1.62 3.24 -6.46
N ARG A 224 -1.10 4.28 -5.79
CA ARG A 224 0.32 4.61 -5.89
C ARG A 224 1.13 3.39 -5.47
N GLY A 225 2.13 3.02 -6.29
CA GLY A 225 2.85 1.75 -6.15
C GLY A 225 2.32 0.61 -7.03
N CYS A 226 1.31 0.87 -7.87
CA CYS A 226 0.86 -0.05 -8.91
C CYS A 226 2.06 -0.63 -9.68
N TRP A 227 2.17 -1.95 -9.71
CA TRP A 227 3.34 -2.65 -10.22
C TRP A 227 3.60 -2.37 -11.70
N VAL A 228 2.56 -2.13 -12.51
CA VAL A 228 2.75 -1.76 -13.93
C VAL A 228 3.28 -0.34 -14.07
N VAL A 229 2.77 0.61 -13.29
CA VAL A 229 3.26 1.99 -13.33
C VAL A 229 4.71 2.03 -12.85
N ASP A 230 5.00 1.37 -11.73
CA ASP A 230 6.35 1.25 -11.21
C ASP A 230 7.28 0.53 -12.21
N LEU A 231 6.82 -0.51 -12.90
CA LEU A 231 7.56 -1.19 -13.96
C LEU A 231 7.93 -0.23 -15.11
N VAL A 232 6.99 0.58 -15.58
CA VAL A 232 7.23 1.55 -16.67
C VAL A 232 8.16 2.68 -16.20
N LEU A 233 8.06 3.09 -14.94
CA LEU A 233 8.90 4.13 -14.34
C LEU A 233 10.27 3.62 -13.84
N GLY A 234 10.50 2.31 -13.83
CA GLY A 234 11.72 1.71 -13.29
C GLY A 234 11.85 1.85 -11.76
N LYS A 235 10.73 1.92 -11.03
CA LYS A 235 10.69 1.97 -9.57
C LYS A 235 10.55 0.55 -8.99
N SER A 236 11.25 0.27 -7.88
CA SER A 236 11.18 -1.00 -7.13
C SER A 236 10.61 -0.79 -5.74
#